data_AF-A0A951A158-F1
#
_entry.id   AF-A0A951A158-F1
#
_cell.length_a   1.000
_cell.length_b   1.000
_cell.length_c   1.000
_cell.angle_alpha   90.00
_cell.angle_beta   90.00
_cell.angle_gamma   90.00
#
_symmetry.space_group_name_H-M   'P 1'
#
loop_
_entity.id
_entity.type
_entity.pdbx_description
1 polymer ?
#
loop_
_entity_poly.entity_id
_entity_poly.type
_entity_poly.pdbx_seq_one_letter_code
_entity_poly.pdbx_strand_id
1 'polypeptide(L)' 'DDSKTGGGTAALPAIWQNKADFNARFTKFSKDVAEAIAKTKDEASFKEVAPKVFENCGGCHELYKAKSS' A
#
# COMPACT_ATOMS: atom_id res chain seq x y z
N ASP A 1 17.84 16.98 4.36
CA ASP A 1 16.57 16.71 3.69
C ASP A 1 16.02 15.36 4.10
N ASP A 2 14.80 15.33 4.64
CA ASP A 2 14.00 14.10 4.70
C ASP A 2 12.90 14.16 3.64
N SER A 3 12.27 13.05 3.31
CA SER A 3 11.25 13.00 2.25
C SER A 3 9.95 13.74 2.62
N LYS A 4 9.91 14.51 3.71
CA LYS A 4 8.73 15.26 4.17
C LYS A 4 8.39 16.43 3.28
N THR A 5 9.40 17.11 2.75
CA THR A 5 9.23 18.32 1.93
C THR A 5 10.38 18.42 0.92
N GLY A 6 10.17 17.96 -0.31
CA GLY A 6 11.14 18.13 -1.41
C GLY A 6 11.79 16.84 -1.90
N GLY A 7 12.72 16.96 -2.85
CA GLY A 7 13.45 15.83 -3.44
C GLY A 7 12.69 15.04 -4.52
N GLY A 8 11.62 15.60 -5.10
CA GLY A 8 10.80 14.91 -6.12
C GLY A 8 9.99 13.71 -5.58
N THR A 9 9.91 13.57 -4.26
CA THR A 9 9.10 12.53 -3.62
C THR A 9 7.61 12.82 -3.74
N ALA A 10 6.82 11.77 -3.98
CA ALA A 10 5.36 11.83 -3.89
C ALA A 10 4.85 11.54 -2.45
N ALA A 11 5.74 11.37 -1.47
CA ALA A 11 5.36 11.10 -0.09
C ALA A 11 4.71 12.34 0.54
N LEU A 12 3.45 12.22 0.98
CA LEU A 12 2.75 13.32 1.65
C LEU A 12 3.21 13.45 3.11
N PRO A 13 3.28 14.68 3.68
CA PRO A 13 3.57 14.92 5.09
C PRO A 13 2.69 14.13 6.08
N ALA A 14 1.49 13.75 5.64
CA ALA A 14 0.55 12.91 6.38
C ALA A 14 1.17 11.59 6.89
N ILE A 15 2.19 11.05 6.19
CA ILE A 15 2.90 9.84 6.61
C ILE A 15 3.53 10.02 8.00
N TRP A 16 4.13 11.17 8.27
CA TRP A 16 4.83 11.41 9.54
C TRP A 16 3.88 11.84 10.65
N GLN A 17 2.73 12.42 10.29
CA GLN A 17 1.65 12.72 11.24
C GLN A 17 0.91 11.44 11.67
N ASN A 18 0.77 10.48 10.75
CA ASN A 18 0.03 9.22 10.96
C ASN A 18 0.93 7.99 10.80
N LYS A 19 2.16 8.04 11.32
CA LYS A 19 3.18 6.99 11.11
C LYS A 19 2.74 5.60 11.58
N ALA A 20 1.91 5.54 12.64
CA ALA A 20 1.35 4.30 13.13
C ALA A 20 0.41 3.64 12.11
N ASP A 21 -0.50 4.42 11.51
CA ASP A 21 -1.40 3.92 10.46
C ASP A 21 -0.63 3.53 9.19
N PHE A 22 0.35 4.35 8.78
CA PHE A 22 1.22 4.03 7.66
C PHE A 22 1.93 2.67 7.84
N ASN A 23 2.54 2.43 9.01
CA ASN A 23 3.19 1.15 9.32
C ASN A 23 2.19 -0.01 9.42
N ALA A 24 1.00 0.22 9.98
CA ALA A 24 -0.05 -0.78 10.07
C ALA A 24 -0.51 -1.23 8.68
N ARG A 25 -0.57 -0.32 7.71
CA ARG A 25 -0.90 -0.65 6.31
C ARG A 25 0.15 -1.55 5.64
N PHE A 26 1.44 -1.34 5.90
CA PHE A 26 2.47 -2.27 5.43
C PHE A 26 2.32 -3.65 6.05
N THR A 27 2.05 -3.71 7.35
CA THR A 27 1.82 -4.98 8.06
C THR A 27 0.62 -5.73 7.46
N LYS A 28 -0.48 -5.00 7.20
CA LYS A 28 -1.67 -5.55 6.54
C LYS A 28 -1.36 -6.05 5.14
N PHE A 29 -0.64 -5.25 4.34
CA PHE A 29 -0.24 -5.64 2.99
C PHE A 29 0.59 -6.93 2.99
N SER A 30 1.61 -7.04 3.84
CA SER A 30 2.41 -8.27 3.95
C SER A 30 1.58 -9.49 4.33
N LYS A 31 0.62 -9.33 5.25
CA LYS A 31 -0.30 -10.41 5.63
C LYS A 31 -1.21 -10.81 4.47
N ASP A 32 -1.83 -9.86 3.80
CA ASP A 32 -2.75 -10.14 2.69
C ASP A 32 -2.02 -10.78 1.50
N VAL A 33 -0.78 -10.37 1.22
CA VAL A 33 0.07 -11.02 0.21
C VAL A 33 0.41 -12.45 0.61
N ALA A 34 0.79 -12.71 1.86
CA ALA A 34 1.07 -14.07 2.30
C ALA A 34 -0.16 -14.99 2.18
N GLU A 35 -1.34 -14.48 2.54
CA GLU A 35 -2.61 -15.20 2.35
C GLU A 35 -2.94 -15.42 0.87
N ALA A 36 -2.68 -14.43 0.01
CA ALA A 36 -2.91 -14.52 -1.43
C ALA A 36 -1.98 -15.55 -2.09
N ILE A 37 -0.69 -15.58 -1.72
CA ILE A 37 0.27 -16.56 -2.21
C ILE A 37 -0.19 -17.98 -1.86
N ALA A 38 -0.65 -18.21 -0.62
CA ALA A 38 -1.12 -19.52 -0.19
C ALA A 38 -2.37 -20.01 -0.97
N LYS A 39 -3.16 -19.09 -1.51
CA LYS A 39 -4.42 -19.38 -2.23
C LYS A 39 -4.25 -19.40 -3.75
N THR A 40 -3.24 -18.73 -4.28
CA THR A 40 -3.02 -18.62 -5.73
C THR A 40 -2.33 -19.88 -6.25
N LYS A 41 -2.98 -20.58 -7.18
CA LYS A 41 -2.44 -21.79 -7.83
C LYS A 41 -2.42 -21.68 -9.36
N ASP A 42 -3.20 -20.75 -9.91
CA ASP A 42 -3.43 -20.54 -11.33
C ASP A 42 -3.98 -19.13 -11.55
N GLU A 43 -4.24 -18.78 -12.81
CA GLU A 43 -4.80 -17.47 -13.18
C GLU A 43 -6.18 -17.20 -12.57
N ALA A 44 -7.03 -18.23 -12.43
CA ALA A 44 -8.37 -18.07 -11.91
C ALA A 44 -8.33 -17.69 -10.42
N SER A 45 -7.62 -18.48 -9.62
CA SER A 45 -7.40 -18.20 -8.19
C SER A 45 -6.66 -16.88 -7.95
N PHE A 46 -5.73 -16.50 -8.84
CA PHE A 46 -5.11 -15.17 -8.82
C PHE A 46 -6.16 -14.06 -8.97
N LYS A 47 -7.03 -14.14 -9.99
CA LYS A 47 -8.08 -13.14 -10.23
C LYS A 47 -9.04 -13.00 -9.05
N GLU A 48 -9.27 -14.06 -8.29
CA GLU A 48 -10.09 -14.02 -7.08
C GLU A 48 -9.42 -13.29 -5.91
N VAL A 49 -8.11 -13.49 -5.69
CA VAL A 49 -7.41 -12.95 -4.51
C VAL A 49 -6.72 -11.61 -4.76
N ALA A 50 -6.37 -11.31 -6.01
CA ALA A 50 -5.66 -10.09 -6.40
C ALA A 50 -6.37 -8.79 -5.98
N PRO A 51 -7.72 -8.66 -6.07
CA PRO A 51 -8.40 -7.44 -5.63
C PRO A 51 -8.09 -7.06 -4.18
N LYS A 52 -8.09 -8.03 -3.25
CA LYS A 52 -7.78 -7.80 -1.83
C LYS A 52 -6.37 -7.25 -1.62
N VAL A 53 -5.40 -7.71 -2.42
CA VAL A 53 -4.02 -7.20 -2.38
C VAL A 53 -3.99 -5.77 -2.93
N PHE A 54 -4.64 -5.51 -4.06
CA PHE A 54 -4.66 -4.19 -4.71
C PHE A 54 -5.39 -3.11 -3.91
N GLU A 55 -6.38 -3.47 -3.09
CA GLU A 55 -7.01 -2.54 -2.14
C GLU A 55 -6.00 -1.89 -1.19
N ASN A 56 -4.94 -2.61 -0.79
CA ASN A 56 -3.88 -2.03 0.04
C ASN A 56 -3.10 -0.92 -0.70
N CYS A 57 -2.93 -1.07 -2.01
CA CYS A 57 -2.27 -0.06 -2.84
C CYS A 57 -3.11 1.22 -2.90
N GLY A 58 -4.41 1.09 -3.21
CA GLY A 58 -5.35 2.21 -3.28
C GLY A 58 -5.47 2.93 -1.93
N GLY A 59 -5.78 2.19 -0.87
CA GLY A 59 -6.00 2.78 0.45
C GLY A 59 -4.76 3.46 1.05
N CYS A 60 -3.55 3.04 0.68
CA CYS A 60 -2.32 3.75 1.07
C CYS A 60 -2.11 5.00 0.21
N HIS A 61 -2.23 4.88 -1.12
CA HIS A 61 -1.98 6.00 -2.03
C HIS A 61 -2.97 7.15 -1.86
N GLU A 62 -4.24 6.87 -1.54
CA GLU A 62 -5.24 7.91 -1.32
C GLU A 62 -4.91 8.86 -0.16
N LEU A 63 -4.18 8.36 0.85
CA LEU A 63 -3.86 9.11 2.07
C LEU A 63 -2.43 9.63 2.09
N TYR A 64 -1.50 8.90 1.47
CA TYR A 64 -0.07 9.09 1.72
C TYR A 64 0.75 9.39 0.47
N LYS A 65 0.17 9.32 -0.74
CA LYS A 65 0.86 9.60 -1.99
C LYS A 65 0.23 10.80 -2.70
N ALA A 66 1.05 11.74 -3.12
CA ALA A 66 0.62 12.84 -3.98
C ALA A 66 0.04 12.29 -5.29
N LYS A 67 -1.11 12.84 -5.72
CA LYS A 67 -1.69 12.50 -7.02
C LYS A 67 -0.78 13.00 -8.12
N SER A 68 -0.50 12.15 -9.09
CA SER A 68 0.14 12.57 -10.34
C SER A 68 -0.87 13.39 -11.14
N SER A 69 -0.48 14.62 -11.52
CA SER A 69 -1.22 15.46 -12.49
C SER A 69 -0.76 15.16 -13.91
#